data_AF-A0A959B6M9-F1
#
_entry.id   AF-A0A959B6M9-F1
#
_cell.length_a   1.000
_cell.length_b   1.000
_cell.length_c   1.000
_cell.angle_alpha   90.00
_cell.angle_beta   90.00
_cell.angle_gamma   90.00
#
_symmetry.space_group_name_H-M   'P 1'
#
loop_
_entity.id
_entity.type
_entity.pdbx_description
1 polymer ?
#
loop_
_entity_poly.entity_id
_entity_poly.type
_entity_poly.pdbx_seq_one_letter_code
_entity_poly.pdbx_strand_id
1 'polypeptide(L)' 'MGWFKRLKDGIQTATRNKKEAPEGLWYQCNNCKETSTMKELKENFYKCPHCNYHVRIGSYDYFDLLFDG' A
#
# COMPACT_ATOMS: atom_id res chain seq x y z
N MET A 1 -4.17 4.68 46.12
CA MET A 1 -4.88 5.00 44.87
C MET A 1 -3.89 4.96 43.71
N GLY A 2 -3.74 3.80 43.07
CA GLY A 2 -2.83 3.62 41.94
C GLY A 2 -3.51 2.71 40.92
N TRP A 3 -4.49 3.27 40.22
CA TRP A 3 -5.18 2.65 39.10
C TRP A 3 -4.14 2.26 38.04
N PHE A 4 -4.00 0.96 37.81
CA PHE A 4 -3.14 0.31 36.81
C PHE A 4 -1.67 0.75 36.77
N LYS A 5 -0.83 0.13 37.62
CA LYS A 5 0.63 0.12 37.43
C LYS A 5 1.01 -0.96 36.42
N ARG A 6 1.64 -0.56 35.32
CA ARG A 6 2.22 -1.49 34.33
C ARG A 6 3.31 -2.34 35.03
N LEU A 7 3.20 -3.66 35.00
CA LEU A 7 4.15 -4.57 35.69
C LEU A 7 5.50 -4.72 34.97
N LYS A 8 5.58 -4.41 33.67
CA LYS A 8 6.82 -4.51 32.88
C LYS A 8 6.90 -3.37 31.88
N ASP A 9 8.07 -2.78 31.75
CA ASP A 9 8.39 -1.77 30.74
C ASP A 9 8.82 -2.44 29.43
N GLY A 10 8.37 -1.89 28.30
CA GLY A 10 8.71 -2.38 26.96
C GLY A 10 7.77 -3.42 26.34
N ILE A 11 7.82 -3.50 25.02
CA ILE A 11 7.03 -4.43 24.19
C ILE A 11 7.75 -5.79 24.18
N GLN A 12 7.24 -6.78 24.90
CA GLN A 12 7.83 -8.14 24.98
C GLN A 12 7.45 -9.06 23.81
N THR A 13 7.09 -8.50 22.65
CA THR A 13 6.78 -9.33 21.48
C THR A 13 8.08 -9.85 20.90
N ALA A 14 8.29 -11.18 20.94
CA ALA A 14 9.43 -11.81 20.30
C ALA A 14 9.48 -11.38 18.82
N THR A 15 10.65 -10.95 18.36
CA THR A 15 10.88 -10.35 17.02
C THR A 15 10.33 -11.21 15.87
N ARG A 16 10.19 -12.53 16.07
CA ARG A 16 9.60 -13.49 15.13
C ARG A 16 8.13 -13.22 14.78
N ASN A 17 7.37 -12.50 15.61
CA ASN A 17 5.96 -12.17 15.37
C ASN A 17 5.75 -10.75 14.82
N LYS A 18 6.82 -10.00 14.51
CA LYS A 18 6.68 -8.82 13.66
C LYS A 18 6.37 -9.30 12.25
N LYS A 19 5.08 -9.37 11.92
CA LYS A 19 4.65 -9.39 10.52
C LYS A 19 5.08 -8.06 9.94
N GLU A 20 6.16 -8.06 9.18
CA GLU A 20 6.55 -6.90 8.38
C GLU A 20 5.36 -6.57 7.49
N ALA A 21 4.87 -5.34 7.61
CA ALA A 21 3.78 -4.90 6.75
C ALA A 21 4.27 -5.01 5.31
N PRO A 22 3.51 -5.64 4.40
CA PRO A 22 3.93 -5.74 3.01
C PRO A 22 4.13 -4.32 2.47
N GLU A 23 5.38 -4.01 2.12
CA GLU A 23 5.73 -2.74 1.51
C GLU A 23 4.99 -2.59 0.16
N GLY A 24 4.53 -1.38 -0.14
CA GLY A 24 3.90 -1.08 -1.43
C GLY A 24 2.37 -1.18 -1.47
N LEU A 25 1.63 -1.07 -0.36
CA LEU A 25 0.16 -0.97 -0.47
C LEU A 25 -0.31 0.35 -1.10
N TRP A 26 0.46 1.42 -0.93
CA TRP A 26 0.02 2.79 -1.22
C TRP A 26 0.79 3.40 -2.39
N TYR A 27 0.07 4.09 -3.26
CA TYR A 27 0.61 4.85 -4.38
C TYR A 27 0.08 6.29 -4.31
N GLN A 28 0.98 7.27 -4.31
CA GLN A 28 0.62 8.68 -4.36
C GLN A 28 0.64 9.18 -5.81
N CYS A 29 -0.46 9.76 -6.27
CA CYS A 29 -0.52 10.33 -7.62
C CYS A 29 0.24 11.67 -7.71
N ASN A 30 1.08 11.84 -8.73
CA ASN A 30 1.84 13.09 -8.95
C ASN A 30 0.95 14.29 -9.34
N ASN A 31 -0.24 14.05 -9.89
CA ASN A 31 -1.12 15.13 -10.39
C ASN A 31 -2.07 15.66 -9.30
N CYS A 32 -2.86 14.79 -8.68
CA CYS A 32 -3.83 15.19 -7.66
C CYS A 32 -3.31 15.07 -6.22
N LYS A 33 -2.12 14.50 -6.01
CA LYS A 33 -1.53 14.19 -4.68
C LYS A 33 -2.37 13.25 -3.80
N GLU A 34 -3.40 12.64 -4.38
CA GLU A 34 -4.24 11.68 -3.69
C GLU A 34 -3.50 10.35 -3.52
N THR A 35 -3.71 9.71 -2.38
CA THR A 35 -3.09 8.43 -2.07
C THR A 35 -4.11 7.33 -2.33
N SER A 36 -3.83 6.48 -3.32
CA SER A 36 -4.67 5.33 -3.67
C SER A 36 -3.95 4.02 -3.36
N THR A 37 -4.70 2.93 -3.25
CA THR A 37 -4.11 1.61 -3.05
C THR A 37 -3.59 1.06 -4.38
N MET A 38 -2.47 0.31 -4.39
CA MET A 38 -1.98 -0.35 -5.62
C MET A 38 -3.03 -1.29 -6.25
N LYS A 39 -3.91 -1.89 -5.43
CA LYS A 39 -5.04 -2.71 -5.90
C LYS A 39 -6.04 -1.90 -6.72
N GLU A 40 -6.49 -0.77 -6.18
CA GLU A 40 -7.43 0.14 -6.86
C GLU A 40 -6.83 0.70 -8.15
N LEU A 41 -5.52 0.96 -8.15
CA LEU A 41 -4.80 1.40 -9.35
C LEU A 41 -4.81 0.31 -10.42
N LYS A 42 -4.54 -0.96 -10.04
CA LYS A 42 -4.52 -2.09 -10.97
C LYS A 42 -5.91 -2.38 -11.56
N GLU A 43 -6.95 -2.34 -10.73
CA GLU A 43 -8.35 -2.49 -11.17
C GLU A 43 -8.77 -1.37 -12.15
N ASN A 44 -8.23 -0.16 -11.99
CA ASN A 44 -8.50 0.98 -12.87
C ASN A 44 -7.53 1.10 -14.06
N PHE A 45 -6.81 0.03 -14.45
CA PHE A 45 -5.83 0.04 -15.54
C PHE A 45 -4.75 1.13 -15.36
N TYR A 46 -4.28 1.30 -14.13
CA TYR A 46 -3.26 2.28 -13.74
C TYR A 46 -3.65 3.74 -14.05
N LYS A 47 -4.95 4.02 -13.99
CA LYS A 47 -5.50 5.38 -13.96
C LYS A 47 -5.79 5.79 -12.53
N CYS A 48 -5.42 7.02 -12.18
CA CYS A 48 -5.82 7.59 -10.90
C CYS A 48 -7.35 7.79 -10.87
N PRO A 49 -8.08 7.25 -9.87
CA PRO A 49 -9.54 7.31 -9.81
C PRO A 49 -10.09 8.74 -9.64
N HIS A 50 -9.27 9.68 -9.14
CA HIS A 50 -9.70 11.06 -8.89
C HIS A 50 -9.47 12.02 -10.06
N CYS A 51 -8.40 11.81 -10.84
CA CYS A 51 -8.01 12.76 -11.87
C CYS A 51 -7.83 12.15 -13.26
N ASN A 52 -8.09 10.85 -13.43
CA ASN A 52 -7.89 10.11 -14.68
C ASN A 52 -6.46 10.20 -15.26
N TYR A 53 -5.49 10.58 -14.43
CA TYR A 53 -4.08 10.60 -14.83
C TYR A 53 -3.55 9.18 -14.98
N HIS A 54 -2.95 8.88 -16.13
CA HIS A 54 -2.26 7.61 -16.37
C HIS A 54 -0.92 7.62 -15.66
N VAL A 55 -0.73 6.68 -14.76
CA VAL A 55 0.55 6.52 -14.07
C VAL A 55 1.52 5.74 -14.95
N ARG A 56 2.82 6.00 -14.77
CA ARG A 56 3.84 5.20 -15.46
C ARG A 56 3.86 3.80 -14.88
N ILE A 57 3.79 2.81 -15.76
CA ILE A 57 3.85 1.39 -15.43
C ILE A 57 5.05 0.72 -16.07
N GLY A 58 5.45 -0.42 -15.49
CA GLY A 58 6.47 -1.28 -16.06
C GLY A 58 5.99 -1.95 -17.35
N SER A 59 6.94 -2.41 -18.17
CA SER A 59 6.62 -3.16 -19.39
C SER A 59 5.85 -4.45 -19.10
N TYR A 60 6.21 -5.15 -18.03
CA TYR A 60 5.54 -6.38 -17.60
C TYR A 60 4.04 -6.15 -17.31
N ASP A 61 3.73 -5.19 -16.44
CA ASP A 61 2.34 -4.84 -16.12
C ASP A 61 1.56 -4.36 -17.34
N TYR A 62 2.22 -3.67 -18.27
CA TYR A 62 1.57 -3.21 -19.50
C TYR A 62 1.25 -4.36 -20.45
N PHE A 63 2.13 -5.35 -20.57
CA PHE A 63 1.87 -6.54 -21.37
C PHE A 63 0.72 -7.37 -20.79
N ASP A 64 0.63 -7.50 -19.46
CA ASP A 64 -0.50 -8.16 -18.78
C ASP A 64 -1.86 -7.47 -19.07
N LEU A 65 -1.86 -6.17 -19.36
CA LEU A 65 -3.08 -5.43 -19.71
C LEU A 65 -3.46 -5.56 -21.20
N LEU A 66 -2.47 -5.76 -22.06
CA LEU A 66 -2.65 -5.79 -23.51
C LEU A 66 -2.94 -7.20 -24.04
N PHE A 67 -2.34 -8.21 -23.41
CA PHE A 67 -2.47 -9.59 -23.80
C PHE A 67 -3.40 -10.30 -22.80
N ASP A 68 -4.66 -10.41 -23.17
CA ASP A 68 -5.51 -11.49 -22.65
C ASP A 68 -4.88 -12.80 -23.17
N GLY A 69 -4.35 -13.63 -22.26
CA GLY A 69 -3.67 -14.88 -22.62
C GLY A 69 -4.49 -15.79 -23.54
#